data_AF-A0A9Q2GX41-F1
#
_entry.id   AF-A0A9Q2GX41-F1
#
_cell.length_a   1.000
_cell.length_b   1.000
_cell.length_c   1.000
_cell.angle_alpha   90.00
_cell.angle_beta   90.00
_cell.angle_gamma   90.00
#
_symmetry.space_group_name_H-M   'P 1'
#
loop_
_entity.id
_entity.type
_entity.pdbx_description
1 polymer ?
#
loop_
_entity_poly.entity_id
_entity_poly.type
_entity_poly.pdbx_seq_one_letter_code
_entity_poly.pdbx_strand_id
1 'polypeptide(L)'
;MDWSKVKSAIGTIAPWLAGTLGTPVAGVAVKAICDLFGLNSSTATPENVTAALAGATPDQLIALKQADLKHQEFMTQIGYDHLDKLVDAEVKDRDSARNREIQVKDRTPAHLAYMILGGFFGIAATQLVALMGWPEEAAKIPPQGWVIIGNISGYLAAEAKAAAAYYFGTTQDSGRKTELLAQQTGAQQ
;
A
#
# COMPACT_ATOMS: atom_id res chain seq x y z
N MET A 1 17.90 -2.61 -29.91
CA MET A 1 16.74 -1.84 -30.42
C MET A 1 16.47 -0.71 -29.45
N ASP A 2 16.58 0.53 -29.91
CA ASP A 2 16.83 1.71 -29.06
C ASP A 2 15.51 2.39 -28.61
N TRP A 3 14.73 1.70 -27.76
CA TRP A 3 13.46 2.21 -27.21
C TRP A 3 13.61 3.49 -26.37
N SER A 4 14.83 3.83 -25.96
CA SER A 4 15.17 5.05 -25.23
C SER A 4 14.81 6.32 -26.02
N LYS A 5 15.03 6.32 -27.35
CA LYS A 5 14.72 7.47 -28.20
C LYS A 5 13.21 7.69 -28.37
N VAL A 6 12.47 6.59 -28.54
CA VAL A 6 11.00 6.58 -28.58
C VAL A 6 10.43 7.09 -27.25
N LYS A 7 10.97 6.60 -26.14
CA LYS A 7 10.57 7.01 -24.79
C LYS A 7 10.78 8.51 -24.55
N SER A 8 11.89 9.08 -25.02
CA SER A 8 12.15 10.52 -24.91
C SER A 8 11.18 11.35 -25.77
N ALA A 9 10.94 10.92 -27.02
CA ALA A 9 10.05 11.62 -27.94
C ALA A 9 8.57 11.58 -27.48
N ILE A 10 8.09 10.40 -27.07
CA ILE A 10 6.72 10.20 -26.59
C ILE A 10 6.54 10.78 -25.19
N GLY A 11 7.57 10.72 -24.33
CA GLY A 11 7.50 11.15 -22.93
C GLY A 11 7.18 12.63 -22.72
N THR A 12 7.35 13.47 -23.75
CA THR A 12 6.98 14.89 -23.69
C THR A 12 5.46 15.10 -23.83
N ILE A 13 4.77 14.19 -24.53
CA ILE A 13 3.34 14.32 -24.90
C ILE A 13 2.47 13.31 -24.14
N ALA A 14 3.01 12.11 -23.94
CA ALA A 14 2.35 10.95 -23.36
C ALA A 14 3.29 10.24 -22.37
N PRO A 15 3.52 10.84 -21.18
CA PRO A 15 4.45 10.32 -20.18
C PRO A 15 4.08 8.95 -19.60
N TRP A 16 2.79 8.60 -19.49
CA TRP A 16 2.37 7.30 -18.94
C TRP A 16 2.66 6.16 -19.92
N LEU A 17 2.32 6.34 -21.20
CA LEU A 17 2.67 5.43 -22.28
C LEU A 17 4.20 5.31 -22.39
N ALA A 18 4.95 6.41 -22.32
CA ALA A 18 6.41 6.37 -22.31
C ALA A 18 7.00 5.66 -21.08
N GLY A 19 6.38 5.81 -19.91
CA GLY A 19 6.76 5.14 -18.68
C GLY A 19 6.58 3.62 -18.72
N THR A 20 5.57 3.14 -19.46
CA THR A 20 5.34 1.71 -19.67
C THR A 20 6.24 1.10 -20.74
N LEU A 21 6.88 1.90 -21.62
CA LEU A 21 7.88 1.39 -22.55
C LEU A 21 9.10 0.83 -21.80
N GLY A 22 9.38 -0.45 -22.01
CA GLY A 22 10.45 -1.19 -21.32
C GLY A 22 10.02 -1.92 -20.06
N THR A 23 8.73 -1.89 -19.70
CA THR A 23 8.17 -2.74 -18.65
C THR A 23 7.48 -3.98 -19.26
N PRO A 24 7.17 -5.03 -18.47
CA PRO A 24 6.49 -6.23 -18.98
C PRO A 24 5.13 -5.96 -19.65
N VAL A 25 4.50 -4.81 -19.40
CA VAL A 25 3.21 -4.41 -19.97
C VAL A 25 3.34 -3.48 -21.19
N ALA A 26 4.56 -3.21 -21.66
CA ALA A 26 4.84 -2.32 -22.79
C ALA A 26 4.10 -2.68 -24.09
N GLY A 27 3.80 -3.97 -24.30
CA GLY A 27 3.17 -4.46 -25.53
C GLY A 27 1.80 -3.85 -25.81
N VAL A 28 1.04 -3.49 -24.76
CA VAL A 28 -0.29 -2.87 -24.90
C VAL A 28 -0.15 -1.39 -25.29
N ALA A 29 0.79 -0.68 -24.68
CA ALA A 29 1.06 0.72 -24.98
C ALA A 29 1.62 0.92 -26.40
N VAL A 30 2.57 0.08 -26.81
CA VAL A 30 3.14 0.10 -28.18
C VAL A 30 2.04 -0.17 -29.21
N LYS A 31 1.14 -1.13 -28.95
CA LYS A 31 0.04 -1.43 -29.87
C LYS A 31 -0.92 -0.25 -30.03
N ALA A 32 -1.31 0.41 -28.94
CA ALA A 32 -2.18 1.58 -29.02
C ALA A 32 -1.55 2.74 -29.82
N ILE A 33 -0.23 2.95 -29.66
CA ILE A 33 0.52 3.94 -30.45
C ILE A 33 0.56 3.53 -31.93
N CYS A 34 0.82 2.25 -32.23
CA CYS A 34 0.82 1.74 -33.59
C CYS A 34 -0.55 1.88 -34.27
N ASP A 35 -1.65 1.58 -33.57
CA ASP A 35 -3.02 1.72 -34.08
C ASP A 35 -3.35 3.20 -34.38
N LEU A 36 -2.90 4.15 -33.55
CA LEU A 36 -3.07 5.60 -33.76
C LEU A 36 -2.34 6.14 -34.99
N PHE A 37 -1.14 5.61 -35.27
CA PHE A 37 -0.31 6.02 -36.40
C PHE A 37 -0.52 5.14 -37.65
N GLY A 38 -1.45 4.18 -37.61
CA GLY A 38 -1.72 3.27 -38.74
C GLY A 38 -0.56 2.32 -39.05
N LEU A 39 0.28 2.02 -38.05
CA LEU A 39 1.41 1.10 -38.18
C LEU A 39 0.96 -0.32 -37.87
N ASN A 40 1.24 -1.27 -38.77
CA ASN A 40 0.96 -2.68 -38.54
C ASN A 40 1.92 -3.27 -37.49
N SER A 41 1.51 -4.34 -36.82
CA SER A 41 2.32 -5.02 -35.79
C SER A 41 3.68 -5.54 -36.31
N SER A 42 3.82 -5.73 -37.63
CA SER A 42 5.05 -6.11 -38.32
C SER A 42 6.00 -4.94 -38.64
N THR A 43 5.53 -3.69 -38.55
CA THR A 43 6.31 -2.47 -38.79
C THR A 43 6.47 -1.62 -37.52
N ALA A 44 6.06 -2.15 -36.37
CA ALA A 44 6.20 -1.53 -35.05
C ALA A 44 7.66 -1.54 -34.53
N THR A 45 8.59 -1.01 -35.33
CA THR A 45 9.97 -0.80 -34.89
C THR A 45 10.12 0.57 -34.22
N PRO A 46 11.07 0.74 -33.28
CA PRO A 46 11.34 2.01 -32.64
C PRO A 46 11.61 3.15 -33.64
N GLU A 47 12.27 2.84 -34.76
CA GLU A 47 12.55 3.81 -35.81
C GLU A 47 11.27 4.30 -36.51
N ASN A 48 10.35 3.38 -36.82
CA ASN A 48 9.09 3.71 -37.52
C ASN A 48 8.14 4.52 -36.63
N VAL A 49 8.08 4.21 -35.33
CA VAL A 49 7.27 4.98 -34.36
C VAL A 49 7.84 6.39 -34.18
N THR A 50 9.17 6.52 -34.12
CA THR A 50 9.82 7.84 -34.00
C THR A 50 9.62 8.69 -35.26
N ALA A 51 9.68 8.07 -36.45
CA ALA A 51 9.41 8.73 -37.72
C ALA A 51 7.93 9.17 -37.84
N ALA A 52 6.99 8.32 -37.41
CA ALA A 52 5.57 8.66 -37.37
C ALA A 52 5.26 9.81 -36.41
N LEU A 53 5.94 9.87 -35.25
CA LEU A 53 5.83 11.01 -34.33
C LEU A 53 6.42 12.31 -34.92
N ALA A 54 7.53 12.23 -35.65
CA ALA A 54 8.16 13.39 -36.26
C ALA A 54 7.32 14.03 -37.38
N GLY A 55 6.50 13.22 -38.08
CA GLY A 55 5.55 13.67 -39.10
C GLY A 55 4.10 13.79 -38.61
N ALA A 56 3.86 13.70 -37.31
CA ALA A 56 2.51 13.64 -36.75
C ALA A 56 1.76 14.97 -36.96
N THR A 57 0.50 14.86 -37.35
CA THR A 57 -0.41 16.00 -37.41
C THR A 57 -0.83 16.43 -35.99
N PRO A 58 -1.23 17.71 -35.78
CA PRO A 58 -1.72 18.18 -34.49
C PRO A 58 -2.85 17.31 -33.91
N ASP A 59 -3.76 16.84 -34.77
CA ASP A 59 -4.87 15.96 -34.37
C ASP A 59 -4.38 14.59 -33.85
N GLN A 60 -3.33 14.03 -34.46
CA GLN A 60 -2.71 12.79 -33.99
C GLN A 60 -1.98 12.97 -32.65
N LEU A 61 -1.37 14.14 -32.41
CA LEU A 61 -0.76 14.45 -31.11
C LEU A 61 -1.82 14.61 -30.01
N ILE A 62 -2.97 15.19 -30.33
CA ILE A 62 -4.11 15.27 -29.40
C ILE A 62 -4.65 13.86 -29.10
N ALA A 63 -4.83 13.03 -30.13
CA ALA A 63 -5.26 11.64 -29.95
C ALA A 63 -4.28 10.81 -29.12
N LEU A 64 -2.97 11.02 -29.30
CA LEU A 64 -1.92 10.39 -28.49
C LEU A 64 -2.01 10.81 -27.02
N LYS A 65 -2.22 12.11 -26.74
CA LYS A 65 -2.43 12.61 -25.38
C LYS A 65 -3.70 12.05 -24.74
N GLN A 66 -4.79 11.93 -25.50
CA GLN A 66 -6.03 11.30 -25.02
C GLN A 66 -5.82 9.82 -24.70
N ALA A 67 -5.06 9.10 -25.53
CA ALA A 67 -4.70 7.71 -25.26
C ALA A 67 -3.83 7.59 -24.00
N ASP A 68 -2.93 8.54 -23.74
CA ASP A 68 -2.13 8.59 -22.51
C ASP A 68 -2.99 8.78 -21.27
N LEU A 69 -3.95 9.72 -21.31
CA LEU A 69 -4.89 9.95 -20.22
C LEU A 69 -5.76 8.71 -19.93
N LYS A 70 -6.28 8.06 -20.97
CA LYS A 70 -7.04 6.82 -20.82
C LYS A 70 -6.18 5.68 -20.25
N HIS A 71 -4.92 5.61 -20.64
CA HIS A 71 -3.99 4.64 -20.11
C HIS A 71 -3.63 4.91 -18.64
N GLN A 72 -3.45 6.18 -18.28
CA GLN A 72 -3.28 6.63 -16.89
C GLN A 72 -4.49 6.24 -16.04
N GLU A 73 -5.70 6.50 -16.50
CA GLU A 73 -6.94 6.12 -15.81
C GLU A 73 -7.01 4.61 -15.61
N PHE A 74 -6.74 3.82 -16.65
CA PHE A 74 -6.74 2.36 -16.58
C PHE A 74 -5.68 1.81 -15.61
N MET A 75 -4.46 2.37 -15.63
CA MET A 75 -3.38 1.98 -14.70
C MET A 75 -3.69 2.37 -13.27
N THR A 76 -4.33 3.52 -13.08
CA THR A 76 -4.78 3.99 -11.79
C THR A 76 -5.91 3.11 -11.25
N GLN A 77 -6.89 2.76 -12.08
CA GLN A 77 -7.98 1.82 -11.74
C GLN A 77 -7.46 0.43 -11.38
N ILE A 78 -6.57 -0.15 -12.19
CA ILE A 78 -5.96 -1.44 -11.86
C ILE A 78 -5.16 -1.35 -10.57
N GLY A 79 -4.41 -0.26 -10.37
CA GLY A 79 -3.66 -0.02 -9.13
C GLY A 79 -4.57 0.00 -7.90
N TYR A 80 -5.71 0.71 -7.97
CA TYR A 80 -6.71 0.75 -6.91
C TYR A 80 -7.36 -0.63 -6.67
N ASP A 81 -7.78 -1.32 -7.74
CA ASP A 81 -8.33 -2.68 -7.65
C ASP A 81 -7.36 -3.65 -6.97
N HIS A 82 -6.06 -3.51 -7.23
CA HIS A 82 -5.04 -4.36 -6.62
C HIS A 82 -4.87 -4.05 -5.12
N LEU A 83 -4.84 -2.78 -4.74
CA LEU A 83 -4.75 -2.36 -3.35
C LEU A 83 -5.98 -2.77 -2.55
N ASP A 84 -7.18 -2.60 -3.12
CA ASP A 84 -8.42 -3.00 -2.46
C ASP A 84 -8.51 -4.53 -2.32
N LYS A 85 -8.08 -5.30 -3.34
CA LYS A 85 -8.01 -6.76 -3.22
C LYS A 85 -7.02 -7.24 -2.17
N LEU A 86 -5.89 -6.55 -1.99
CA LEU A 86 -4.89 -6.88 -0.97
C LEU A 86 -5.43 -6.60 0.44
N VAL A 87 -6.06 -5.44 0.64
CA VAL A 87 -6.69 -5.10 1.91
C VAL A 87 -7.87 -6.04 2.20
N ASP A 88 -8.70 -6.34 1.21
CA ASP A 88 -9.81 -7.28 1.35
C ASP A 88 -9.33 -8.69 1.68
N ALA A 89 -8.20 -9.13 1.10
CA ALA A 89 -7.61 -10.42 1.43
C ALA A 89 -7.14 -10.47 2.89
N GLU A 90 -6.52 -9.39 3.39
CA GLU A 90 -6.10 -9.28 4.79
C GLU A 90 -7.31 -9.25 5.74
N VAL A 91 -8.36 -8.50 5.41
CA VAL A 91 -9.61 -8.45 6.19
C VAL A 91 -10.28 -9.83 6.21
N LYS A 92 -10.36 -10.51 5.06
CA LYS A 92 -10.93 -11.86 4.97
C LYS A 92 -10.13 -12.90 5.75
N ASP A 93 -8.80 -12.79 5.79
CA ASP A 93 -7.96 -13.68 6.58
C ASP A 93 -8.25 -13.53 8.09
N ARG A 94 -8.37 -12.28 8.56
CA ARG A 94 -8.74 -11.97 9.95
C ARG A 94 -10.16 -12.44 10.29
N ASP A 95 -11.10 -12.27 9.36
CA ASP A 95 -12.48 -12.75 9.53
C ASP A 95 -12.57 -14.28 9.49
N SER A 96 -11.77 -14.93 8.65
CA SER A 96 -11.65 -16.40 8.63
C SER A 96 -11.14 -16.93 9.98
N ALA A 97 -10.11 -16.30 10.54
CA ALA A 97 -9.58 -16.66 11.86
C ALA A 97 -10.64 -16.51 12.98
N ARG A 98 -11.43 -15.43 12.95
CA ARG A 98 -12.54 -15.20 13.90
C ARG A 98 -13.69 -16.20 13.70
N ASN A 99 -14.05 -16.49 12.45
CA ASN A 99 -15.08 -17.48 12.14
C ASN A 99 -14.67 -18.87 12.61
N ARG A 100 -13.39 -19.23 12.48
CA ARG A 100 -12.85 -20.46 13.08
C ARG A 100 -13.05 -20.46 14.60
N GLU A 101 -12.69 -19.38 15.30
CA GLU A 101 -12.88 -19.24 16.75
C GLU A 101 -14.35 -19.50 17.16
N ILE A 102 -15.30 -18.91 16.43
CA ILE A 102 -16.74 -19.10 16.65
C ILE A 102 -17.16 -20.56 16.40
N GLN A 103 -16.71 -21.16 15.30
CA GLN A 103 -17.09 -22.52 14.90
C GLN A 103 -16.55 -23.59 15.86
N VAL A 104 -15.29 -23.46 16.29
CA VAL A 104 -14.65 -24.45 17.18
C VAL A 104 -14.72 -24.05 18.66
N LYS A 105 -15.31 -22.90 18.99
CA LYS A 105 -15.35 -22.33 20.35
C LYS A 105 -13.96 -22.27 20.98
N ASP A 106 -12.96 -21.89 20.18
CA ASP A 106 -11.56 -21.84 20.61
C ASP A 106 -11.39 -20.74 21.65
N ARG A 107 -11.01 -21.10 22.88
CA ARG A 107 -10.75 -20.10 23.93
C ARG A 107 -9.29 -19.68 23.97
N THR A 108 -8.43 -20.27 23.14
CA THR A 108 -7.00 -19.98 23.13
C THR A 108 -6.72 -18.49 22.84
N PRO A 109 -7.37 -17.83 21.86
CA PRO A 109 -7.17 -16.41 21.63
C PRO A 109 -7.49 -15.56 22.87
N ALA A 110 -8.58 -15.89 23.58
CA ALA A 110 -9.01 -15.15 24.76
C ALA A 110 -8.00 -15.27 25.90
N HIS A 111 -7.50 -16.49 26.18
CA HIS A 111 -6.49 -16.69 27.21
C HIS A 111 -5.17 -16.00 26.88
N LEU A 112 -4.71 -16.05 25.63
CA LEU A 112 -3.51 -15.35 25.20
C LEU A 112 -3.66 -13.83 25.38
N ALA A 113 -4.82 -13.27 25.03
CA ALA A 113 -5.09 -11.86 25.22
C ALA A 113 -5.08 -11.46 26.70
N TYR A 114 -5.73 -12.24 27.57
CA TYR A 114 -5.67 -11.99 29.01
C TYR A 114 -4.26 -12.13 29.58
N MET A 115 -3.46 -13.07 29.08
CA MET A 115 -2.06 -13.23 29.49
C MET A 115 -1.21 -12.02 29.08
N ILE A 116 -1.35 -11.54 27.85
CA ILE A 116 -0.60 -10.38 27.34
C ILE A 116 -1.02 -9.11 28.08
N LEU A 117 -2.33 -8.86 28.23
CA LEU A 117 -2.82 -7.69 28.98
C LEU A 117 -2.43 -7.76 30.45
N GLY A 118 -2.58 -8.93 31.09
CA GLY A 118 -2.18 -9.14 32.47
C GLY A 118 -0.68 -8.95 32.68
N GLY A 119 0.15 -9.46 31.77
CA GLY A 119 1.59 -9.24 31.77
C GLY A 119 1.96 -7.77 31.60
N PHE A 120 1.30 -7.06 30.67
CA PHE A 120 1.52 -5.63 30.46
C PHE A 120 1.19 -4.82 31.70
N PHE A 121 -0.01 -4.98 32.26
CA PHE A 121 -0.40 -4.29 33.48
C PHE A 121 0.44 -4.71 34.69
N GLY A 122 0.88 -5.96 34.75
CA GLY A 122 1.76 -6.47 35.80
C GLY A 122 3.13 -5.78 35.79
N ILE A 123 3.78 -5.70 34.62
CA ILE A 123 5.06 -4.99 34.46
C ILE A 123 4.88 -3.49 34.70
N ALA A 124 3.83 -2.87 34.14
CA ALA A 124 3.57 -1.45 34.35
C ALA A 124 3.34 -1.12 35.84
N ALA A 125 2.55 -1.95 36.55
CA ALA A 125 2.32 -1.78 37.98
C ALA A 125 3.59 -1.97 38.80
N THR A 126 4.40 -2.99 38.49
CA THR A 126 5.69 -3.19 39.21
C THR A 126 6.67 -2.05 38.96
N GLN A 127 6.73 -1.48 37.75
CA GLN A 127 7.55 -0.30 37.48
C GLN A 127 7.07 0.93 38.26
N LEU A 128 5.76 1.16 38.30
CA LEU A 128 5.17 2.27 39.08
C LEU A 128 5.46 2.10 40.57
N VAL A 129 5.29 0.89 41.11
CA VAL A 129 5.61 0.59 42.51
C VAL A 129 7.10 0.73 42.79
N ALA A 130 7.98 0.29 41.88
CA ALA A 130 9.42 0.45 42.06
C ALA A 130 9.83 1.93 42.09
N LEU A 131 9.29 2.75 41.18
CA LEU A 131 9.60 4.18 41.09
C LEU A 131 9.03 4.99 42.25
N MET A 132 7.79 4.72 42.67
CA MET A 132 7.10 5.50 43.70
C MET A 132 7.30 4.95 45.12
N GLY A 133 7.44 3.63 45.26
CA GLY A 133 7.54 2.94 46.55
C GLY A 133 8.97 2.71 47.03
N TRP A 134 9.94 2.57 46.12
CA TRP A 134 11.36 2.36 46.44
C TRP A 134 12.29 3.24 45.60
N PRO A 135 12.19 4.57 45.72
CA PRO A 135 12.95 5.50 44.88
C PRO A 135 14.47 5.35 45.03
N GLU A 136 14.97 5.01 46.22
CA GLU A 136 16.39 4.80 46.47
C GLU A 136 16.95 3.56 45.77
N GLU A 137 16.17 2.48 45.66
CA GLU A 137 16.58 1.27 44.95
C GLU A 137 16.46 1.46 43.44
N ALA A 138 15.40 2.15 42.99
CA ALA A 138 15.21 2.52 41.59
C ALA A 138 16.38 3.40 41.08
N ALA A 139 16.90 4.29 41.92
CA ALA A 139 18.06 5.14 41.57
C ALA A 139 19.37 4.36 41.42
N LYS A 140 19.48 3.15 42.00
CA LYS A 140 20.67 2.28 41.83
C LYS A 140 20.68 1.54 40.50
N ILE A 141 19.56 1.50 39.78
CA ILE A 141 19.48 0.89 38.46
C ILE A 141 20.29 1.77 37.49
N PRO A 142 21.32 1.22 36.82
CA PRO A 142 22.12 2.02 35.90
C PRO A 142 21.29 2.45 34.68
N PRO A 143 21.66 3.53 33.99
CA PRO A 143 20.91 4.04 32.83
C PRO A 143 20.62 2.97 31.76
N GLN A 144 21.57 2.07 31.47
CA GLN A 144 21.32 0.96 30.53
C GLN A 144 20.20 0.00 30.99
N GLY A 145 20.04 -0.19 32.31
CA GLY A 145 18.98 -1.03 32.87
C GLY A 145 17.59 -0.42 32.60
N TRP A 146 17.46 0.90 32.76
CA TRP A 146 16.23 1.63 32.42
C TRP A 146 15.89 1.55 30.93
N VAL A 147 16.89 1.59 30.04
CA VAL A 147 16.68 1.43 28.60
C VAL A 147 16.15 0.03 28.27
N ILE A 148 16.74 -1.03 28.85
CA ILE A 148 16.29 -2.41 28.63
C ILE A 148 14.85 -2.59 29.15
N ILE A 149 14.58 -2.12 30.36
CA ILE A 149 13.24 -2.16 30.98
C ILE A 149 12.23 -1.40 30.10
N GLY A 150 12.58 -0.20 29.63
CA GLY A 150 11.74 0.60 28.75
C GLY A 150 11.45 -0.09 27.41
N ASN A 151 12.46 -0.71 26.80
CA ASN A 151 12.30 -1.46 25.55
C ASN A 151 11.36 -2.65 25.73
N ILE A 152 11.57 -3.48 26.76
CA ILE A 152 10.70 -4.63 27.04
C ILE A 152 9.25 -4.18 27.29
N SER A 153 9.08 -3.10 28.07
CA SER A 153 7.76 -2.52 28.35
C SER A 153 7.10 -1.99 27.08
N GLY A 154 7.87 -1.37 26.19
CA GLY A 154 7.42 -0.88 24.89
C GLY A 154 6.97 -2.00 23.96
N TYR A 155 7.74 -3.08 23.86
CA TYR A 155 7.34 -4.28 23.10
C TYR A 155 6.05 -4.87 23.65
N LEU A 156 5.95 -5.03 24.97
CA LEU A 156 4.77 -5.59 25.60
C LEU A 156 3.54 -4.68 25.44
N ALA A 157 3.71 -3.36 25.47
CA ALA A 157 2.65 -2.40 25.16
C ALA A 157 2.15 -2.53 23.71
N ALA A 158 3.06 -2.75 22.76
CA ALA A 158 2.71 -2.96 21.35
C ALA A 158 1.89 -4.25 21.16
N GLU A 159 2.31 -5.35 21.80
CA GLU A 159 1.57 -6.62 21.78
C GLU A 159 0.22 -6.51 22.47
N ALA A 160 0.13 -5.82 23.62
CA ALA A 160 -1.14 -5.57 24.30
C ALA A 160 -2.09 -4.73 23.44
N LYS A 161 -1.58 -3.74 22.71
CA LYS A 161 -2.36 -2.97 21.73
C LYS A 161 -2.83 -3.85 20.58
N ALA A 162 -2.00 -4.75 20.06
CA ALA A 162 -2.37 -5.68 19.01
C ALA A 162 -3.47 -6.67 19.47
N ALA A 163 -3.33 -7.21 20.68
CA ALA A 163 -4.35 -8.05 21.31
C ALA A 163 -5.67 -7.27 21.50
N ALA A 164 -5.62 -6.03 22.00
CA ALA A 164 -6.81 -5.18 22.13
C ALA A 164 -7.47 -4.89 20.76
N ALA A 165 -6.68 -4.60 19.74
CA ALA A 165 -7.16 -4.36 18.38
C ALA A 165 -7.84 -5.60 17.76
N TYR A 166 -7.44 -6.81 18.14
CA TYR A 166 -8.09 -8.04 17.72
C TYR A 166 -9.56 -8.13 18.21
N TYR A 167 -9.83 -7.75 19.47
CA TYR A 167 -11.18 -7.83 20.07
C TYR A 167 -12.04 -6.60 19.84
N PHE A 168 -11.47 -5.41 20.00
CA PHE A 168 -12.23 -4.15 19.90
C PHE A 168 -12.29 -3.60 18.47
N GLY A 169 -11.49 -4.15 17.56
CA GLY A 169 -11.37 -3.67 16.19
C GLY A 169 -10.60 -2.35 16.10
N THR A 170 -10.07 -2.06 14.91
CA THR A 170 -9.40 -0.80 14.58
C THR A 170 -10.37 0.13 13.87
N THR A 171 -11.39 0.61 14.59
CA THR A 171 -12.50 1.41 14.02
C THR A 171 -12.06 2.69 13.30
N GLN A 172 -10.86 3.21 13.59
CA GLN A 172 -10.32 4.39 12.92
C GLN A 172 -9.81 4.13 11.49
N ASP A 173 -9.33 2.93 11.18
CA ASP A 173 -8.66 2.68 9.90
C ASP A 173 -9.67 2.50 8.76
N SER A 174 -10.77 1.79 9.04
CA SER A 174 -11.84 1.53 8.06
C SER A 174 -12.65 2.80 7.75
N GLY A 175 -13.00 3.60 8.76
CA GLY A 175 -13.76 4.85 8.56
C GLY A 175 -12.95 5.91 7.81
N ARG A 176 -11.67 6.06 8.16
CA ARG A 176 -10.72 6.93 7.44
C ARG A 176 -10.54 6.48 6.00
N LYS A 177 -10.49 5.17 5.72
CA LYS A 177 -10.41 4.63 4.35
C LYS A 177 -11.66 4.97 3.54
N THR A 178 -12.86 4.74 4.08
CA THR A 178 -14.11 5.10 3.40
C THR A 178 -14.21 6.60 3.12
N GLU A 179 -13.77 7.43 4.07
CA GLU A 179 -13.76 8.89 3.91
C GLU A 179 -12.74 9.36 2.85
N LEU A 180 -11.53 8.80 2.84
CA LEU A 180 -10.51 9.12 1.83
C LEU A 180 -10.95 8.66 0.42
N LEU A 181 -11.57 7.50 0.30
CA LEU A 181 -12.15 7.01 -0.96
C LEU A 181 -13.33 7.89 -1.42
N ALA A 182 -14.18 8.33 -0.49
CA ALA A 182 -15.28 9.24 -0.79
C ALA A 182 -14.76 10.63 -1.23
N GLN A 183 -13.72 11.15 -0.59
CA GLN A 183 -13.09 12.43 -0.96
C GLN A 183 -12.39 12.35 -2.32
N GLN A 184 -11.74 11.24 -2.67
CA GLN A 184 -11.16 11.04 -4.00
C GLN A 184 -12.22 10.92 -5.10
N THR A 185 -13.36 10.28 -4.80
CA THR A 185 -14.48 10.15 -5.76
C THR A 185 -15.23 11.49 -5.95
N GLY A 186 -15.33 12.30 -4.89
CA GLY A 186 -15.96 13.64 -4.94
C GLY A 186 -15.12 14.72 -5.59
N ALA A 187 -13.79 14.57 -5.66
CA ALA A 187 -12.88 15.51 -6.33
C ALA A 187 -12.82 15.34 -7.87
N GLN A 188 -13.53 14.35 -8.43
CA GLN A 188 -13.59 14.07 -9.87
C GLN A 188 -14.90 14.54 -10.54
N GLN A 189 -15.70 15.38 -9.87
CA GLN A 189 -16.89 16.04 -10.44
C GLN A 189 -16.63 17.53 -10.71
#